data_AF-A0A7Y3C1Y0-F1
#
_entry.id   AF-A0A7Y3C1Y0-F1
#
_cell.length_a   1.000
_cell.length_b   1.000
_cell.length_c   1.000
_cell.angle_alpha   90.00
_cell.angle_beta   90.00
_cell.angle_gamma   90.00
#
_symmetry.space_group_name_H-M   'P 1'
#
loop_
_entity.id
_entity.type
_entity.pdbx_description
1 polymer ?
#
loop_
_entity_poly.entity_id
_entity_poly.type
_entity_poly.pdbx_seq_one_letter_code
_entity_poly.pdbx_strand_id
1 'polypeptide(L)'
;MSIFDSIKRLFGGAGASDDNGRGPGRVAGTRAAEGAEMISCEQALRLVHDFLDGELGDVPAEQVRRHFEVCGQCYPHLKLESAYREAVRRAAAGQEAPDALKDRVSQLLTEARASD
;
A
#
# COMPACT_ATOMS: atom_id res chain seq x y z
N MET A 1 -4.08 -2.30 -16.05
CA MET A 1 -4.75 -0.99 -16.03
C MET A 1 -5.53 -0.91 -14.73
N SER A 2 -5.02 -0.14 -13.78
CA SER A 2 -5.49 -0.15 -12.40
C SER A 2 -6.84 0.58 -12.32
N ILE A 3 -7.82 -0.04 -11.67
CA ILE A 3 -9.17 0.51 -11.42
C ILE A 3 -9.10 1.92 -10.81
N PHE A 4 -8.00 2.23 -10.12
CA PHE A 4 -7.71 3.52 -9.49
C PHE A 4 -7.45 4.69 -10.46
N ASP A 5 -7.03 4.44 -11.71
CA ASP A 5 -6.89 5.52 -12.72
C ASP A 5 -8.23 6.08 -13.17
N SER A 6 -9.32 5.32 -13.00
CA SER A 6 -10.66 5.76 -13.40
C SER A 6 -11.28 6.77 -12.43
N ILE A 7 -10.85 6.78 -11.16
CA ILE A 7 -11.39 7.70 -10.14
C ILE A 7 -10.81 9.11 -10.31
N LYS A 8 -9.57 9.25 -10.81
CA LYS A 8 -8.96 10.55 -11.14
C LYS A 8 -9.71 11.32 -12.23
N ARG A 9 -10.55 10.64 -13.03
CA ARG A 9 -11.35 11.26 -14.09
C ARG A 9 -12.68 11.83 -13.60
N LEU A 10 -13.08 11.57 -12.35
CA LEU A 10 -14.39 11.97 -11.82
C LEU A 10 -14.35 13.28 -10.99
N PHE A 11 -13.18 13.71 -10.51
CA PHE A 11 -13.03 15.00 -9.83
C PHE A 11 -12.12 15.91 -10.67
N GLY A 12 -12.72 16.76 -11.51
CA GLY A 12 -12.07 17.62 -12.51
C GLY A 12 -10.98 18.57 -11.98
N GLY A 13 -10.16 19.23 -12.80
CA GLY A 13 -10.21 19.45 -14.24
C GLY A 13 -8.89 20.06 -14.75
N ALA A 14 -8.85 20.33 -16.05
CA ALA A 14 -7.69 20.60 -16.91
C ALA A 14 -6.81 21.81 -16.54
N GLY A 15 -5.51 21.66 -16.85
CA GLY A 15 -4.54 22.74 -17.00
C GLY A 15 -3.24 22.18 -17.61
N ALA A 16 -3.14 22.23 -18.93
CA ALA A 16 -1.94 21.90 -19.68
C ALA A 16 -1.05 23.14 -19.83
N SER A 17 0.26 22.99 -19.61
CA SER A 17 1.29 23.81 -20.24
C SER A 17 2.63 23.09 -20.16
N ASP A 18 3.18 22.80 -21.34
CA ASP A 18 4.52 22.31 -21.60
C ASP A 18 5.59 23.36 -21.23
N ASP A 19 6.67 22.93 -20.57
CA ASP A 19 7.99 23.56 -20.70
C ASP A 19 9.13 22.55 -20.51
N ASN A 20 10.22 22.77 -21.25
CA ASN A 20 11.21 21.79 -21.65
C ASN A 20 12.60 22.13 -21.08
N GLY A 21 13.19 21.23 -20.29
CA GLY A 21 14.63 20.92 -20.22
C GLY A 21 15.60 21.81 -19.42
N ARG A 22 16.31 21.23 -18.42
CA ARG A 22 17.76 21.46 -18.16
C ARG A 22 18.33 20.51 -17.07
N GLY A 23 19.32 19.68 -17.45
CA GLY A 23 20.56 19.46 -16.67
C GLY A 23 20.68 18.25 -15.72
N PRO A 24 21.81 17.50 -15.75
CA PRO A 24 22.02 16.32 -14.90
C PRO A 24 22.70 16.68 -13.58
N GLY A 25 22.04 16.43 -12.45
CA GLY A 25 22.62 16.52 -11.12
C GLY A 25 23.11 15.16 -10.64
N ARG A 26 24.41 14.88 -10.79
CA ARG A 26 25.08 13.79 -10.06
C ARG A 26 25.14 14.19 -8.59
N VAL A 27 24.68 13.32 -7.69
CA VAL A 27 25.07 13.38 -6.27
C VAL A 27 25.94 12.18 -5.94
N ALA A 28 27.24 12.47 -5.78
CA ALA A 28 28.21 11.59 -5.14
C ALA A 28 27.88 11.50 -3.64
N GLY A 29 27.95 10.30 -3.07
CA GLY A 29 27.30 9.96 -1.80
C GLY A 29 28.05 10.31 -0.52
N THR A 30 27.56 9.73 0.58
CA THR A 30 28.28 9.50 1.84
C THR A 30 27.60 8.39 2.63
N ARG A 31 28.41 7.62 3.37
CA ARG A 31 28.01 6.44 4.15
C ARG A 31 27.36 6.83 5.49
N ALA A 32 26.28 6.11 5.81
CA ALA A 32 25.75 5.68 7.10
C ALA A 32 26.06 6.48 8.38
N ALA A 33 25.02 7.08 8.95
CA ALA A 33 24.74 7.11 10.39
C ALA A 33 23.21 7.31 10.61
N GLU A 34 22.69 6.67 11.65
CA GLU A 34 21.29 6.39 11.93
C GLU A 34 20.37 7.62 12.05
N GLY A 35 19.37 7.66 11.18
CA GLY A 35 18.14 8.41 11.33
C GLY A 35 17.22 7.90 10.25
N ALA A 36 16.14 7.19 10.60
CA ALA A 36 15.23 6.62 9.62
C ALA A 36 14.70 7.74 8.71
N GLU A 37 15.22 7.79 7.48
CA GLU A 37 14.83 8.76 6.48
C GLU A 37 13.35 8.54 6.16
N MET A 38 12.53 9.59 6.34
CA MET A 38 11.10 9.50 6.08
C MET A 38 10.90 9.28 4.59
N ILE A 39 10.13 8.24 4.22
CA ILE A 39 9.84 7.94 2.81
C ILE A 39 9.09 9.09 2.13
N SER A 40 9.24 9.20 0.80
CA SER A 40 8.56 10.23 0.01
C SER A 40 7.05 9.98 -0.09
N CYS A 41 6.27 11.03 -0.40
CA CYS A 41 4.82 10.89 -0.63
C CYS A 41 4.51 9.89 -1.75
N GLU A 42 5.34 9.89 -2.80
CA GLU A 42 5.19 8.98 -3.93
C GLU A 42 5.43 7.52 -3.51
N GLN A 43 6.44 7.27 -2.66
CA GLN A 43 6.68 5.95 -2.08
C GLN A 43 5.56 5.53 -1.14
N ALA A 44 5.10 6.41 -0.24
CA ALA A 44 4.02 6.12 0.69
C ALA A 44 2.72 5.74 -0.03
N LEU A 45 2.35 6.48 -1.09
CA LEU A 45 1.17 6.16 -1.89
C LEU A 45 1.32 4.86 -2.67
N ARG A 46 2.52 4.51 -3.16
CA ARG A 46 2.76 3.20 -3.77
C ARG A 46 2.59 2.05 -2.77
N LEU A 47 3.03 2.25 -1.54
CA LEU A 47 3.04 1.24 -0.48
C LEU A 47 1.72 1.18 0.30
N VAL A 48 0.70 1.97 -0.06
CA VAL A 48 -0.53 2.08 0.76
C VAL A 48 -1.26 0.75 0.90
N HIS A 49 -1.30 -0.08 -0.14
CA HIS A 49 -1.96 -1.38 -0.09
C HIS A 49 -1.11 -2.40 0.66
N ASP A 50 0.17 -2.54 0.30
CA ASP A 50 1.14 -3.40 0.98
C ASP A 50 1.18 -3.12 2.49
N PHE A 51 1.15 -1.85 2.88
CA PHE A 51 1.05 -1.43 4.28
C PHE A 51 -0.25 -1.89 4.95
N LEU A 52 -1.39 -1.77 4.27
CA LEU A 52 -2.68 -2.22 4.79
C LEU A 52 -2.81 -3.75 4.82
N ASP A 53 -2.08 -4.48 3.97
CA ASP A 53 -2.00 -5.94 3.95
C ASP A 53 -0.97 -6.50 4.94
N GLY A 54 -0.05 -5.64 5.42
CA GLY A 54 1.07 -6.07 6.25
C GLY A 54 2.20 -6.74 5.46
N GLU A 55 2.16 -6.61 4.14
CA GLU A 55 3.09 -7.23 3.19
C GLU A 55 4.11 -6.22 2.67
N LEU A 56 4.75 -5.51 3.58
CA LEU A 56 5.85 -4.62 3.21
C LEU A 56 7.11 -5.45 3.02
N GLY A 57 7.68 -5.40 1.81
CA GLY A 57 8.96 -6.06 1.50
C GLY A 57 10.12 -5.45 2.27
N ASP A 58 10.96 -4.67 1.60
CA ASP A 58 12.19 -4.15 2.22
C ASP A 58 11.99 -2.87 3.05
N VAL A 59 10.79 -2.27 3.03
CA VAL A 59 10.51 -1.00 3.70
C VAL A 59 9.93 -1.26 5.09
N PRO A 60 10.53 -0.71 6.17
CA PRO A 60 9.99 -0.89 7.50
C PRO A 60 8.59 -0.27 7.65
N ALA A 61 7.65 -1.03 8.21
CA ALA A 61 6.28 -0.59 8.46
C ALA A 61 6.18 0.73 9.24
N GLU A 62 7.12 0.96 10.15
CA GLU A 62 7.18 2.17 10.96
C GLU A 62 7.46 3.43 10.12
N GLN A 63 8.27 3.32 9.05
CA GLN A 63 8.54 4.46 8.18
C GLN A 63 7.30 4.86 7.38
N VAL A 64 6.55 3.86 6.88
CA VAL A 64 5.30 4.09 6.14
C VAL A 64 4.23 4.65 7.07
N ARG A 65 4.08 4.07 8.27
CA ARG A 65 3.16 4.56 9.31
C ARG A 65 3.42 6.02 9.65
N ARG A 66 4.66 6.34 9.99
CA ARG A 66 5.07 7.70 10.36
C ARG A 66 4.80 8.70 9.24
N HIS A 67 5.01 8.33 7.98
CA HIS A 67 4.66 9.20 6.86
C HIS A 67 3.16 9.55 6.87
N PHE A 68 2.27 8.55 6.98
CA PHE A 68 0.82 8.79 7.00
C PHE A 68 0.34 9.53 8.26
N GLU A 69 1.05 9.44 9.38
CA GLU A 69 0.72 10.17 10.60
C GLU A 69 1.01 11.67 10.50
N VAL A 70 2.08 12.06 9.79
CA VAL A 70 2.53 13.46 9.72
C VAL A 70 2.13 14.17 8.42
N CYS A 71 1.89 13.41 7.35
CA CYS A 71 1.58 13.97 6.03
C CYS A 71 0.06 14.13 5.84
N GLY A 72 -0.44 15.35 6.05
CA GLY A 72 -1.86 15.68 5.85
C GLY A 72 -2.36 15.52 4.40
N GLN A 73 -1.47 15.48 3.42
CA GLN A 73 -1.82 15.23 2.02
C GLN A 73 -2.02 13.74 1.72
N CYS A 74 -1.20 12.87 2.32
CA CYS A 74 -1.26 11.42 2.09
C CYS A 74 -2.27 10.71 3.00
N TYR A 75 -2.52 11.22 4.21
CA TYR A 75 -3.45 10.62 5.17
C TYR A 75 -4.87 10.36 4.61
N PRO A 76 -5.50 11.28 3.87
CA PRO A 76 -6.82 11.02 3.27
C PRO A 76 -6.86 9.80 2.34
N HIS A 77 -5.76 9.50 1.64
CA HIS A 77 -5.66 8.31 0.78
C HIS A 77 -5.68 7.02 1.61
N LEU A 78 -4.86 6.95 2.67
CA LEU A 78 -4.88 5.80 3.59
C LEU A 78 -6.28 5.59 4.19
N LYS A 79 -6.96 6.67 4.56
CA LYS A 79 -8.31 6.63 5.13
C LYS A 79 -9.36 6.13 4.13
N LEU A 80 -9.28 6.58 2.88
CA LEU A 80 -10.15 6.10 1.81
C LEU A 80 -9.98 4.60 1.60
N GLU A 81 -8.73 4.14 1.47
CA GLU A 81 -8.45 2.71 1.26
C GLU A 81 -8.92 1.85 2.44
N SER A 82 -8.70 2.32 3.67
CA SER A 82 -9.18 1.63 4.87
C SER A 82 -10.71 1.53 4.90
N ALA A 83 -11.41 2.61 4.56
CA ALA A 83 -12.88 2.65 4.52
C ALA A 83 -13.43 1.78 3.39
N TYR A 84 -12.77 1.75 2.24
CA TYR A 84 -13.12 0.88 1.12
C TYR A 84 -13.01 -0.60 1.52
N ARG A 85 -11.88 -1.02 2.10
CA ARG A 85 -11.68 -2.40 2.60
C ARG A 85 -12.75 -2.79 3.61
N GLU A 86 -13.13 -1.88 4.50
CA GLU A 86 -14.20 -2.13 5.46
C GLU A 86 -15.58 -2.28 4.79
N ALA A 87 -15.88 -1.46 3.80
CA ALA A 87 -17.11 -1.58 3.04
C ALA A 87 -17.19 -2.92 2.29
N VAL A 88 -16.09 -3.37 1.68
CA VAL A 88 -16.01 -4.68 1.01
C VAL A 88 -16.22 -5.82 2.01
N ARG A 89 -15.55 -5.78 3.17
CA ARG A 89 -15.74 -6.79 4.23
C ARG A 89 -17.19 -6.87 4.69
N ARG A 90 -17.83 -5.73 4.95
CA ARG A 90 -19.24 -5.68 5.32
C ARG A 90 -20.15 -6.21 4.23
N ALA A 91 -19.88 -5.91 2.97
CA ALA A 91 -20.66 -6.42 1.83
C ALA A 91 -20.51 -7.94 1.66
N ALA A 92 -19.35 -8.50 1.99
CA ALA A 92 -19.08 -9.93 2.00
C ALA A 92 -19.53 -10.64 3.29
N ALA A 93 -20.06 -9.92 4.28
CA ALA A 93 -20.48 -10.51 5.55
C ALA A 93 -21.57 -11.57 5.33
N GLY A 94 -21.40 -12.72 5.98
CA GLY A 94 -22.31 -13.87 5.85
C GLY A 94 -21.97 -14.84 4.71
N GLN A 95 -20.90 -14.59 3.95
CA GLN A 95 -20.33 -15.60 3.05
C GLN A 95 -19.39 -16.50 3.87
N GLU A 96 -19.84 -17.71 4.20
CA GLU A 96 -18.98 -18.72 4.83
C GLU A 96 -18.27 -19.58 3.77
N ALA A 97 -17.03 -19.96 4.07
CA ALA A 97 -16.33 -20.96 3.27
C ALA A 97 -17.07 -22.31 3.37
N PRO A 98 -17.20 -23.08 2.27
CA PRO A 98 -17.77 -24.42 2.31
C PRO A 98 -17.00 -25.32 3.28
N ASP A 99 -17.70 -26.18 4.04
CA ASP A 99 -17.05 -27.04 5.05
C ASP A 99 -16.01 -27.98 4.45
N ALA A 100 -16.28 -28.51 3.26
CA ALA A 100 -15.31 -29.34 2.53
C ALA A 100 -13.98 -28.59 2.24
N LEU A 101 -14.03 -27.27 2.04
CA LEU A 101 -12.81 -26.46 1.88
C LEU A 101 -12.09 -26.26 3.22
N LYS A 102 -12.84 -25.98 4.30
CA LYS A 102 -12.29 -25.84 5.66
C LYS A 102 -11.54 -27.13 6.09
N ASP A 103 -12.15 -28.28 5.85
CA ASP A 103 -11.57 -29.59 6.17
C ASP A 103 -10.29 -29.83 5.38
N ARG A 104 -10.32 -29.58 4.07
CA ARG A 104 -9.16 -29.74 3.20
C ARG A 104 -7.99 -28.85 3.61
N VAL A 105 -8.25 -27.58 3.92
CA VAL A 105 -7.21 -26.65 4.41
C VAL A 105 -6.61 -27.14 5.73
N SER A 106 -7.45 -27.63 6.65
CA SER A 106 -7.01 -28.14 7.95
C SER A 106 -6.09 -29.38 7.82
N GLN A 107 -6.39 -30.27 6.87
CA GLN A 107 -5.55 -31.42 6.55
C GLN A 107 -4.19 -30.98 6.00
N LEU A 108 -4.18 -30.10 4.98
CA LEU A 108 -2.95 -29.58 4.39
C LEU A 108 -2.04 -28.88 5.41
N LEU A 109 -2.61 -28.14 6.35
CA LEU A 109 -1.84 -27.49 7.43
C LEU A 109 -1.22 -28.52 8.39
N THR A 110 -1.92 -29.63 8.65
CA THR A 110 -1.40 -30.71 9.49
C THR A 110 -0.21 -31.41 8.81
N GLU A 111 -0.35 -31.71 7.51
CA GLU A 111 0.70 -32.35 6.72
C GLU A 111 1.95 -31.47 6.58
N ALA A 112 1.78 -30.17 6.33
CA ALA A 112 2.88 -29.22 6.24
C ALA A 112 3.70 -29.19 7.54
N ARG A 113 3.03 -29.14 8.70
CA ARG A 113 3.68 -29.14 10.02
C ARG A 113 4.36 -30.45 10.38
N ALA A 114 3.92 -31.57 9.83
CA ALA A 114 4.53 -32.87 10.04
C ALA A 114 5.77 -33.10 9.15
N SER A 115 5.94 -32.27 8.12
CA SER A 115 7.04 -32.34 7.16
C SER A 115 8.22 -31.40 7.50
N ASP A 116 8.03 -30.54 8.51
CA ASP A 116 9.07 -29.71 9.16
C ASP A 116 9.78 -30.49 10.28
#